data_AF-A0A974SA52-F1
#
_entry.id   AF-A0A974SA52-F1
#
_cell.length_a   1.000
_cell.length_b   1.000
_cell.length_c   1.000
_cell.angle_alpha   90.00
_cell.angle_beta   90.00
_cell.angle_gamma   90.00
#
_symmetry.space_group_name_H-M   'P 1'
#
loop_
_entity.id
_entity.type
_entity.pdbx_description
1 polymer ?
#
loop_
_entity_poly.entity_id
_entity_poly.type
_entity_poly.pdbx_seq_one_letter_code
_entity_poly.pdbx_strand_id
1 'polypeptide(L)'
;MTGKDGFQAVYALAELDKDFHDDVVILADQVDGKPLPEKEAPWRLASGGDKKGWRSVFGLARIEARMAEAPAKPAEMDHHH
;
A
#
# COMPACT_ATOMS: atom_id res chain seq x y z
N MET A 1 1.89 -2.00 -4.72
CA MET A 1 3.26 -1.59 -4.32
C MET A 1 4.09 -2.86 -4.13
N THR A 2 5.30 -2.95 -4.69
CA THR A 2 6.10 -4.19 -4.68
C THR A 2 7.56 -3.93 -4.29
N GLY A 3 8.05 -4.64 -3.28
CA GLY A 3 9.43 -4.60 -2.80
C GLY A 3 10.37 -5.48 -3.63
N LYS A 4 11.68 -5.26 -3.50
CA LYS A 4 12.72 -6.08 -4.14
C LYS A 4 12.66 -7.56 -3.74
N ASP A 5 12.17 -7.86 -2.55
CA ASP A 5 11.98 -9.22 -2.03
C ASP A 5 10.67 -9.89 -2.49
N GLY A 6 9.88 -9.18 -3.31
CA GLY A 6 8.59 -9.65 -3.80
C GLY A 6 7.43 -9.42 -2.84
N PHE A 7 7.66 -8.86 -1.64
CA PHE A 7 6.56 -8.47 -0.75
C PHE A 7 5.68 -7.41 -1.41
N GLN A 8 4.36 -7.54 -1.22
CA GLN A 8 3.38 -6.65 -1.83
C GLN A 8 2.39 -6.10 -0.82
N ALA A 9 2.10 -4.82 -0.98
CA ALA A 9 0.99 -4.14 -0.31
C ALA A 9 0.13 -3.41 -1.35
N VAL A 10 -1.17 -3.43 -1.12
CA VAL A 10 -2.17 -2.70 -1.92
C VAL A 10 -2.72 -1.56 -1.07
N TYR A 11 -2.85 -0.41 -1.70
CA TYR A 11 -3.49 0.78 -1.15
C TYR A 11 -4.57 1.20 -2.14
N ALA A 12 -5.75 1.59 -1.65
CA ALA A 12 -6.72 2.29 -2.48
C ALA A 12 -6.19 3.69 -2.82
N LEU A 13 -6.62 4.28 -3.94
CA LEU A 13 -6.25 5.67 -4.26
C LEU A 13 -6.76 6.66 -3.19
N ALA A 14 -7.95 6.41 -2.65
CA ALA A 14 -8.47 7.20 -1.54
C ALA A 14 -7.64 7.08 -0.26
N GLU A 15 -6.85 5.99 -0.08
CA GLU A 15 -5.90 5.83 1.05
C GLU A 15 -4.58 6.61 0.87
N LEU A 16 -4.37 7.23 -0.30
CA LEU A 16 -3.17 8.01 -0.61
C LEU A 16 -3.49 9.49 -0.79
N ASP A 17 -4.77 9.86 -0.70
CA ASP A 17 -5.25 11.21 -0.91
C ASP A 17 -5.63 11.85 0.44
N LYS A 18 -4.86 12.86 0.83
CA LYS A 18 -5.04 13.63 2.06
C LYS A 18 -6.41 14.31 2.18
N ASP A 19 -7.15 14.44 1.08
CA ASP A 19 -8.51 15.02 1.12
C ASP A 19 -9.55 13.98 1.60
N PHE A 20 -9.18 12.70 1.69
CA PHE A 20 -10.06 11.59 2.11
C PHE A 20 -9.77 11.06 3.52
N HIS A 21 -8.55 11.20 4.04
CA HIS A 21 -8.20 10.87 5.42
C HIS A 21 -6.91 11.57 5.87
N ASP A 22 -6.70 11.60 7.19
CA ASP A 22 -5.52 12.23 7.81
C ASP A 22 -4.27 11.31 7.82
N ASP A 23 -4.43 10.01 7.56
CA ASP A 23 -3.28 9.10 7.49
C ASP A 23 -2.32 9.53 6.37
N VAL A 24 -1.03 9.66 6.69
CA VAL A 24 -0.02 10.00 5.69
C VAL A 24 0.73 8.75 5.29
N VAL A 25 0.71 8.45 3.99
CA VAL A 25 1.57 7.43 3.37
C VAL A 25 2.71 8.13 2.63
N ILE A 26 3.94 7.87 3.04
CA ILE A 26 5.14 8.47 2.45
C ILE A 26 6.01 7.42 1.78
N LEU A 27 6.77 7.87 0.78
CA LEU A 27 7.94 7.19 0.26
C LEU A 27 9.18 7.82 0.90
N ALA A 28 9.80 7.13 1.83
CA ALA A 28 11.00 7.60 2.53
C ALA A 28 12.27 7.06 1.86
N ASP A 29 13.30 7.89 1.77
CA ASP A 29 14.70 7.50 1.48
C ASP A 29 15.62 7.61 2.72
N GLN A 30 15.07 8.13 3.81
CA GLN A 30 15.78 8.34 5.07
C GLN A 30 14.90 8.00 6.27
N VAL A 31 15.54 7.68 7.38
CA VAL A 31 14.93 7.57 8.71
C VAL A 31 15.82 8.34 9.70
N ASP A 32 15.20 9.20 10.51
CA ASP A 32 15.91 10.06 11.48
C ASP A 32 17.08 10.86 10.88
N GLY A 33 16.90 11.37 9.66
CA GLY A 33 17.91 12.15 8.93
C GLY A 33 19.10 11.34 8.41
N LYS A 34 19.03 10.01 8.46
CA LYS A 34 20.06 9.10 7.96
C LYS A 34 19.52 8.27 6.80
N PRO A 35 20.36 7.84 5.85
CA PRO A 35 19.96 6.90 4.81
C PRO A 35 19.29 5.65 5.40
N LEU A 36 18.33 5.09 4.67
CA LEU A 36 17.71 3.82 5.05
C LEU A 36 18.76 2.69 5.19
N PRO A 37 18.55 1.74 6.11
CA PRO A 37 19.31 0.49 6.15
C PRO A 37 19.24 -0.25 4.80
N GLU A 38 20.27 -1.02 4.48
CA GLU A 38 20.43 -1.67 3.16
C GLU A 38 19.19 -2.46 2.70
N LYS A 39 18.55 -3.19 3.62
CA LYS A 39 17.32 -3.96 3.34
C LYS A 39 16.14 -3.08 2.94
N GLU A 40 16.07 -1.87 3.48
CA GLU A 40 14.97 -0.93 3.27
C GLU A 40 15.24 0.02 2.09
N ALA A 41 16.51 0.16 1.68
CA ALA A 41 16.95 1.09 0.65
C ALA A 41 16.60 0.65 -0.80
N PRO A 42 16.50 1.60 -1.75
CA PRO A 42 16.61 3.05 -1.57
C PRO A 42 15.32 3.69 -1.05
N TRP A 43 14.20 2.97 -1.10
CA TRP A 43 12.89 3.51 -0.78
C TRP A 43 12.12 2.58 0.15
N ARG A 44 11.50 3.15 1.17
CA ARG A 44 10.54 2.46 2.05
C ARG A 44 9.19 3.15 2.00
N LEU A 45 8.12 2.36 1.89
CA LEU A 45 6.77 2.83 2.17
C LEU A 45 6.56 2.88 3.70
N ALA A 46 6.05 4.00 4.20
CA ALA A 46 5.65 4.16 5.59
C ALA A 46 4.25 4.79 5.65
N SER A 47 3.36 4.18 6.41
CA SER A 47 2.01 4.69 6.68
C SER A 47 1.88 5.05 8.15
N GLY A 48 1.44 6.28 8.46
CA GLY A 48 1.23 6.75 9.83
C GLY A 48 0.09 6.02 10.56
N GLY A 49 -0.91 5.50 9.83
CA GLY A 49 -2.07 4.80 10.41
C GLY A 49 -1.83 3.33 10.76
N ASP A 50 -0.71 2.75 10.31
CA ASP A 50 -0.43 1.32 10.49
C ASP A 50 0.10 0.98 11.88
N LYS A 51 -0.80 0.59 12.79
CA LYS A 51 -0.42 0.15 14.15
C LYS A 51 0.55 -1.05 14.20
N LYS A 52 0.60 -1.86 13.14
CA LYS A 52 1.45 -3.08 13.08
C LYS A 52 2.54 -3.02 11.99
N GLY A 53 2.64 -1.92 11.22
CA GLY A 53 3.66 -1.76 10.16
C GLY A 53 3.59 -2.77 8.98
N TRP A 54 2.57 -3.62 8.93
CA TRP A 54 2.44 -4.73 7.98
C TRP A 54 2.40 -4.30 6.51
N ARG A 55 2.03 -3.04 6.18
CA ARG A 55 2.06 -2.51 4.82
C ARG A 55 3.31 -1.69 4.49
N SER A 56 4.31 -1.68 5.38
CA SER A 56 5.63 -1.09 5.09
C SER A 56 6.38 -1.96 4.10
N VAL A 57 6.43 -1.53 2.83
CA VAL A 57 7.21 -2.22 1.79
C VAL A 57 8.65 -1.71 1.83
N PHE A 58 9.60 -2.61 2.05
CA PHE A 58 11.02 -2.32 2.10
C PHE A 58 11.66 -2.46 0.72
N GLY A 59 12.62 -1.60 0.41
CA GLY A 59 13.30 -1.60 -0.88
C GLY A 59 12.31 -1.55 -2.03
N LEU A 60 11.37 -0.59 -2.01
CA LEU A 60 10.31 -0.47 -3.00
C LEU A 60 10.91 -0.41 -4.40
N ALA A 61 10.51 -1.36 -5.24
CA ALA A 61 11.01 -1.52 -6.61
C ALA A 61 9.96 -1.12 -7.65
N ARG A 62 8.66 -1.20 -7.31
CA ARG A 62 7.59 -0.89 -8.25
C ARG A 62 6.32 -0.32 -7.60
N ILE A 63 5.77 0.69 -8.27
CA ILE A 63 4.44 1.27 -8.03
C ILE A 63 3.62 1.02 -9.30
N GLU A 64 2.44 0.46 -9.15
CA GLU A 64 1.49 0.24 -10.25
C GLU A 64 0.12 0.75 -9.80
N ALA A 65 -0.48 1.65 -10.57
CA ALA A 65 -1.87 2.04 -10.40
C ALA A 65 -2.74 1.15 -11.29
N ARG A 66 -3.84 0.63 -10.74
CA ARG A 66 -4.81 -0.18 -11.47
C ARG A 66 -6.20 0.34 -11.15
N MET A 67 -7.07 0.34 -12.16
CA MET A 67 -8.50 0.51 -11.91
C MET A 67 -9.01 -0.75 -11.21
N ALA A 68 -9.79 -0.59 -10.14
CA ALA A 68 -10.46 -1.73 -9.54
C ALA A 68 -11.44 -2.33 -10.56
N GLU A 69 -11.42 -3.65 -10.72
CA GLU A 69 -12.52 -4.32 -11.41
C GLU A 69 -13.77 -4.21 -10.55
N ALA A 70 -14.91 -3.99 -11.21
CA ALA A 70 -16.19 -4.05 -10.53
C ALA A 70 -16.33 -5.44 -9.87
N PRO A 71 -16.80 -5.52 -8.61
CA PRO A 71 -17.05 -6.81 -7.99
C PRO A 71 -18.00 -7.62 -8.89
N ALA A 72 -17.72 -8.91 -9.05
CA ALA A 72 -18.61 -9.81 -9.75
C ALA A 72 -20.02 -9.67 -9.15
N LYS A 73 -21.05 -9.59 -10.00
CA LYS A 73 -22.44 -9.56 -9.53
C LYS A 73 -22.66 -10.75 -8.59
N PRO A 74 -23.27 -10.54 -7.40
CA PRO A 74 -23.66 -11.65 -6.54
C PRO A 74 -24.43 -12.67 -7.38
N ALA A 75 -24.10 -13.95 -7.24
CA ALA A 75 -24.88 -15.01 -7.85
C ALA A 75 -26.34 -14.83 -7.42
N GLU A 76 -27.24 -14.71 -8.39
CA GLU A 76 -28.68 -14.60 -8.16
C GLU A 76 -29.11 -15.86 -7.40
N MET A 77 -29.39 -15.69 -6.11
CA MET A 77 -29.96 -16.76 -5.29
C MET A 77 -31.39 -16.97 -5.76
N ASP A 78 -31.58 -18.01 -6.57
CA ASP A 78 -32.90 -18.43 -7.02
C ASP A 78 -33.72 -18.88 -5.81
N HIS A 79 -34.53 -17.96 -5.29
CA HIS A 79 -35.54 -18.26 -4.28
C HIS A 79 -36.74 -18.90 -4.97
N HIS A 80 -36.64 -20.19 -5.28
CA HIS A 80 -37.81 -21.01 -5.59
C HIS A 80 -38.72 -21.07 -4.35
N HIS A 81 -39.92 -20.49 -4.49
CA HIS A 81 -41.08 -20.71 -3.60
C HIS A 81 -41.94 -21.84 -4.14
#